data_AF-A0A2G6LVI1-F1
#
_entry.id   AF-A0A2G6LVI1-F1
#
_cell.length_a   1.000
_cell.length_b   1.000
_cell.length_c   1.000
_cell.angle_alpha   90.00
_cell.angle_beta   90.00
_cell.angle_gamma   90.00
#
_symmetry.space_group_name_H-M   'P 1'
#
loop_
_entity.id
_entity.type
_entity.pdbx_description
1 polymer ?
#
loop_
_entity_poly.entity_id
_entity_poly.type
_entity_poly.pdbx_seq_one_letter_code
_entity_poly.pdbx_strand_id
1 'polypeptide(L)' 'MSNSFTQTVPVITGTAQKATCLSRQLEKLGIQAAAVRPPIVPENTSKLRFSIKLEHSQQDFVKVSELAGKRL' A
#
# COMPACT_ATOMS: atom_id res chain seq x y z
N MET A 1 15.86 -6.63 -0.55
CA MET A 1 14.59 -6.65 -1.32
C MET A 1 13.66 -7.62 -0.64
N SER A 2 12.45 -7.20 -0.26
CA SER A 2 11.44 -8.12 0.28
C SER A 2 10.75 -8.78 -0.90
N ASN A 3 10.96 -10.08 -1.09
CA ASN A 3 10.20 -10.84 -2.08
C ASN A 3 8.77 -11.04 -1.55
N SER A 4 7.77 -10.66 -2.35
CA SER A 4 6.38 -11.09 -2.09
C SER A 4 6.08 -12.31 -2.94
N PHE A 5 5.64 -13.38 -2.29
CA PHE A 5 5.28 -14.65 -2.93
C PHE A 5 3.76 -14.83 -3.09
N THR A 6 2.99 -13.75 -2.91
CA THR A 6 1.51 -13.78 -2.92
C THR A 6 0.94 -12.61 -3.71
N GLN A 7 -0.36 -12.64 -4.04
CA GLN A 7 -1.07 -11.52 -4.69
C GLN A 7 -1.16 -10.23 -3.84
N THR A 8 -0.53 -10.21 -2.67
CA THR A 8 -0.51 -9.06 -1.76
C THR A 8 0.88 -8.43 -1.74
N VAL A 9 0.97 -7.13 -1.97
CA VAL A 9 2.24 -6.39 -1.95
C VAL A 9 2.25 -5.43 -0.75
N PRO A 10 3.11 -5.67 0.25
CA PRO A 10 3.24 -4.77 1.40
C PRO A 10 4.21 -3.61 1.11
N VAL A 11 3.88 -2.41 1.58
CA VAL A 11 4.80 -1.26 1.64
C VAL A 11 4.91 -0.79 3.08
N ILE A 12 6.10 -0.91 3.67
CA ILE A 12 6.34 -0.58 5.08
C ILE A 12 6.29 0.94 5.24
N THR A 13 5.45 1.41 6.15
CA THR A 13 5.27 2.84 6.46
C THR A 13 5.78 3.23 7.84
N GLY A 14 6.08 2.25 8.70
CA GLY A 14 6.51 2.47 10.08
C GLY A 14 5.33 2.70 11.01
N THR A 15 4.81 3.93 11.08
CA THR A 15 3.80 4.31 12.08
C THR A 15 2.36 4.11 11.58
N ALA A 16 1.44 3.81 12.49
CA ALA A 16 0.02 3.64 12.18
C ALA A 16 -0.59 4.94 11.61
N GLN A 17 -0.14 6.10 12.10
CA GLN A 17 -0.56 7.41 11.61
C GLN A 17 -0.11 7.64 10.16
N LYS A 18 1.16 7.34 9.82
CA LYS A 18 1.67 7.47 8.45
C LYS A 18 0.92 6.53 7.51
N ALA A 19 0.72 5.27 7.91
CA ALA A 19 -0.07 4.29 7.14
C ALA A 19 -1.48 4.81 6.82
N THR A 20 -2.19 5.30 7.84
CA THR A 20 -3.59 5.77 7.70
C THR A 20 -3.68 7.05 6.89
N CYS A 21 -2.71 7.97 7.03
CA CYS A 21 -2.66 9.19 6.24
C CYS A 21 -2.45 8.87 4.75
N LEU A 22 -1.45 8.05 4.44
CA LEU A 22 -1.14 7.65 3.06
C LEU A 22 -2.27 6.86 2.42
N SER A 23 -2.89 5.93 3.16
CA SER A 23 -4.06 5.16 2.68
C SER A 23 -5.18 6.09 2.21
N ARG A 24 -5.54 7.11 3.01
CA ARG A 24 -6.55 8.12 2.66
C ARG A 24 -6.14 9.02 1.50
N GLN A 25 -4.85 9.36 1.39
CA GLN A 25 -4.37 10.15 0.25
C GLN A 25 -4.43 9.37 -1.06
N LEU A 26 -4.06 8.09 -1.04
CA LEU A 26 -4.14 7.21 -2.20
C LEU A 26 -5.59 6.94 -2.60
N GLU A 27 -6.49 6.78 -1.63
CA GLU A 27 -7.93 6.62 -1.89
C GLU A 27 -8.50 7.80 -2.69
N LYS A 28 -8.11 9.04 -2.34
CA LYS A 28 -8.50 10.25 -3.10
C LYS A 28 -7.98 10.27 -4.54
N LEU A 29 -6.93 9.51 -4.84
CA LEU A 29 -6.37 9.34 -6.18
C LEU A 29 -6.96 8.13 -6.92
N GLY A 30 -7.97 7.47 -6.34
CA GLY A 30 -8.58 6.25 -6.87
C GLY A 30 -7.74 4.99 -6.66
N ILE A 31 -6.75 5.02 -5.75
CA ILE A 31 -5.86 3.89 -5.46
C ILE A 31 -6.21 3.33 -4.08
N GLN A 32 -6.65 2.09 -4.02
CA GLN A 32 -6.96 1.41 -2.75
C GLN A 32 -5.72 0.71 -2.20
N ALA A 33 -5.25 1.18 -1.05
CA ALA A 33 -4.18 0.54 -0.29
C ALA A 33 -4.56 0.49 1.19
N ALA A 34 -4.76 -0.71 1.74
CA ALA A 34 -5.25 -0.87 3.11
C ALA A 34 -4.12 -0.61 4.13
N ALA A 35 -4.36 0.27 5.11
CA ALA A 35 -3.44 0.47 6.22
C ALA A 35 -3.54 -0.70 7.23
N VAL A 36 -2.50 -1.52 7.29
CA VAL A 36 -2.35 -2.60 8.28
C VAL A 36 -1.52 -2.07 9.45
N ARG A 37 -2.11 -2.10 10.65
CA ARG A 37 -1.62 -1.41 11.86
C ARG A 37 -1.84 -2.26 13.12
N PRO A 38 -1.24 -1.91 14.27
CA PRO A 38 -1.51 -2.57 15.54
C PRO A 38 -3.01 -2.65 15.88
N PRO A 39 -3.47 -3.70 16.59
CA PRO A 39 -2.66 -4.77 17.22
C PRO A 39 -2.26 -5.90 16.25
N ILE A 40 -2.69 -5.86 14.99
CA ILE A 40 -2.52 -6.96 14.03
C ILE A 40 -1.07 -7.09 13.54
N VAL A 41 -0.30 -6.02 13.63
CA VAL A 41 1.16 -6.02 13.39
C VAL A 41 1.87 -5.35 14.57
N PRO A 42 3.16 -5.66 14.83
CA PRO A 42 3.93 -4.98 15.87
C PRO A 42 3.95 -3.47 15.71
N GLU A 43 4.12 -2.77 16.83
CA GLU A 43 4.34 -1.33 16.85
C GLU A 43 5.48 -0.93 15.89
N ASN A 44 5.35 0.24 15.27
CA ASN A 44 6.32 0.77 14.30
C ASN A 44 6.58 -0.12 13.06
N THR A 45 5.74 -1.14 12.82
CA THR A 45 5.80 -1.98 11.59
C THR A 45 4.56 -1.86 10.72
N SER A 46 3.78 -0.78 10.91
CA SER A 46 2.59 -0.51 10.10
C SER A 46 2.96 -0.41 8.62
N LYS A 47 2.08 -0.92 7.77
CA LYS A 47 2.33 -1.05 6.33
C LYS A 47 1.05 -0.80 5.54
N LEU A 48 1.21 -0.32 4.31
CA LEU A 48 0.14 -0.39 3.31
C LEU A 48 0.14 -1.77 2.68
N ARG A 49 -1.06 -2.26 2.38
CA ARG A 49 -1.28 -3.52 1.71
C ARG A 49 -2.01 -3.27 0.40
N PHE A 50 -1.32 -3.51 -0.70
CA PHE A 50 -1.91 -3.55 -2.04
C PHE A 50 -2.34 -4.98 -2.34
N SER A 51 -3.52 -5.16 -2.93
CA SER A 51 -4.03 -6.45 -3.35
C SER A 51 -4.19 -6.45 -4.85
N ILE A 52 -3.46 -7.34 -5.52
CA ILE A 52 -3.50 -7.50 -6.97
C ILE A 52 -4.66 -8.44 -7.31
N LYS A 53 -5.49 -8.05 -8.27
CA LYS A 53 -6.59 -8.85 -8.81
C LYS A 53 -6.39 -9.08 -10.31
N LEU A 54 -7.11 -10.06 -10.87
CA LEU A 54 -7.00 -10.43 -12.29
C LEU A 54 -7.47 -9.31 -13.23
N GLU A 55 -8.36 -8.44 -12.76
CA GLU A 55 -8.90 -7.34 -13.54
C GLU A 55 -7.92 -6.17 -13.71
N HIS A 56 -6.76 -6.21 -13.03
CA HIS A 56 -5.74 -5.17 -13.20
C HIS A 56 -4.97 -5.34 -14.50
N SER A 57 -4.94 -4.28 -15.27
CA SER A 57 -4.12 -4.14 -16.47
C SER A 57 -2.71 -3.68 -16.13
N GLN A 58 -1.77 -3.83 -17.08
CA GLN A 58 -0.42 -3.28 -16.94
C GLN A 58 -0.42 -1.76 -16.69
N GLN A 59 -1.40 -1.05 -17.27
CA GLN A 59 -1.54 0.41 -17.12
C GLN A 59 -1.91 0.80 -15.69
N ASP A 60 -2.67 -0.03 -14.97
CA ASP A 60 -2.99 0.22 -13.56
C ASP A 60 -1.73 0.23 -12.69
N PHE A 61 -0.78 -0.69 -12.95
CA PHE A 61 0.48 -0.73 -12.21
C PHE A 61 1.36 0.49 -12.50
N VAL A 62 1.40 0.97 -13.75
CA VAL A 62 2.12 2.20 -14.12
C VAL A 62 1.49 3.41 -13.43
N LYS A 63 0.16 3.54 -13.46
CA LYS A 63 -0.54 4.63 -12.78
C LYS A 63 -0.26 4.62 -11.28
N VAL A 64 -0.28 3.45 -10.64
CA VAL A 64 0.03 3.32 -9.22
C VAL A 64 1.48 3.70 -8.94
N SER A 65 2.46 3.24 -9.74
CA SER A 65 3.87 3.58 -9.51
C SER A 65 4.15 5.07 -9.65
N GLU A 66 3.52 5.76 -10.60
CA GLU A 66 3.68 7.20 -10.81
C GLU A 66 3.02 8.05 -9.71
N LEU A 67 1.80 7.68 -9.29
CA LEU A 67 1.02 8.46 -8.33
C LEU A 67 1.40 8.16 -6.88
N ALA A 68 1.62 6.89 -6.56
CA ALA A 68 2.01 6.47 -5.21
C ALA A 68 3.52 6.63 -4.99
N GLY A 69 4.38 6.33 -5.98
CA GLY A 69 5.84 6.41 -5.83
C GLY A 69 6.36 7.80 -5.46
N LYS A 70 5.66 8.87 -5.86
CA LYS A 70 6.00 10.25 -5.47
C LYS A 70 5.66 10.59 -4.00
N ARG A 71 4.92 9.72 -3.30
CA ARG A 71 4.29 9.98 -2.00
C ARG A 71 4.65 8.94 -0.93
N LEU A 72 5.29 7.84 -1.33
CA LEU A 72 5.77 6.75 -0.46
C LEU A 72 7.22 6.97 -0.07
#